data_AF-A0A954LLB5-F1
#
_entry.id   AF-A0A954LLB5-F1
#
_cell.length_a   1.000
_cell.length_b   1.000
_cell.length_c   1.000
_cell.angle_alpha   90.00
_cell.angle_beta   90.00
_cell.angle_gamma   90.00
#
_symmetry.space_group_name_H-M   'P 1'
#
loop_
_entity.id
_entity.type
_entity.pdbx_description
1 polymer ?
#
loop_
_entity_poly.entity_id
_entity_poly.type
_entity_poly.pdbx_seq_one_letter_code
_entity_poly.pdbx_strand_id
1 'polypeptide(L)'
;MALTRDRFSEFFAAVYGKNYAPFPWQQRLIERVANEQIPWPECLALPTSAGKTACIDIAVFALACQAERPPKERTAPRRIFLVVDRRVIVDQAYRHAEILCEKLDAAKNGILHATAEALRGISSSKVPLTCHELRGGIYRDDAWALTPAQACVIASTVDQVGSRLLFRSYGCSDHMAPIYAGLTGNDALILLDEAHCAQPFLQTIKAVRLFRGEKWAEQPIKAAFHVVSLSATPPPELKDVLHAEKETDFTDPVLGPRLTASKPVQLSVAQKARGKKLHRELAGAM
;
A
#
# COMPACT_ATOMS: atom_id res chain seq x y z
N MET A 1 -5.79 22.94 14.41
CA MET A 1 -5.54 21.85 15.39
C MET A 1 -4.54 20.90 14.76
N ALA A 2 -3.48 20.53 15.47
CA ALA A 2 -2.46 19.62 14.95
C ALA A 2 -3.07 18.25 14.58
N LEU A 3 -2.64 17.70 13.45
CA LEU A 3 -2.94 16.32 13.06
C LEU A 3 -1.95 15.42 13.80
N THR A 4 -2.47 14.59 14.70
CA THR A 4 -1.67 13.62 15.46
C THR A 4 -2.24 12.22 15.27
N ARG A 5 -1.39 11.22 15.46
CA ARG A 5 -1.74 9.78 15.33
C ARG A 5 -2.97 9.37 16.13
N ASP A 6 -3.20 9.98 17.30
CA ASP A 6 -4.33 9.65 18.19
C ASP A 6 -5.69 10.02 17.56
N ARG A 7 -5.68 10.89 16.55
CA ARG A 7 -6.88 11.28 15.78
C ARG A 7 -7.15 10.37 14.57
N PHE A 8 -6.37 9.31 14.38
CA PHE A 8 -6.58 8.40 13.26
C PHE A 8 -7.96 7.73 13.29
N SER A 9 -8.49 7.39 14.47
CA SER A 9 -9.84 6.81 14.58
C SER A 9 -10.93 7.79 14.13
N GLU A 10 -10.75 9.10 14.39
CA GLU A 10 -11.64 10.15 13.90
C GLU A 10 -11.57 10.26 12.37
N PHE A 11 -10.36 10.24 11.82
CA PHE A 11 -10.12 10.22 10.38
C PHE A 11 -10.76 9.00 9.71
N PHE A 12 -10.51 7.81 10.25
CA PHE A 12 -11.02 6.55 9.74
C PHE A 12 -12.55 6.50 9.75
N ALA A 13 -13.18 6.94 10.85
CA ALA A 13 -14.63 7.05 10.94
C ALA A 13 -15.20 8.10 9.96
N ALA A 14 -14.46 9.16 9.63
CA ALA A 14 -14.88 10.12 8.61
C ALA A 14 -14.77 9.54 7.18
N VAL A 15 -13.77 8.69 6.92
CA VAL A 15 -13.60 7.99 5.63
C VAL A 15 -14.61 6.86 5.46
N TYR A 16 -14.90 6.04 6.47
CA TYR A 16 -15.75 4.86 6.32
C TYR A 16 -17.18 5.03 6.86
N GLY A 17 -17.39 6.00 7.75
CA GLY A 17 -18.65 6.22 8.47
C GLY A 17 -18.50 5.96 9.98
N LYS A 18 -19.35 6.60 10.79
CA LYS A 18 -19.23 6.63 12.27
C LYS A 18 -19.27 5.26 12.95
N ASN A 19 -19.82 4.24 12.28
CA ASN A 19 -19.93 2.88 12.82
C ASN A 19 -18.67 2.04 12.53
N TYR A 20 -17.68 2.59 11.83
CA TYR A 20 -16.45 1.90 11.49
C TYR A 20 -15.29 2.49 12.28
N ALA A 21 -14.79 1.71 13.24
CA ALA A 21 -13.54 1.99 13.93
C ALA A 21 -12.38 1.27 13.22
N PRO A 22 -11.15 1.82 13.26
CA PRO A 22 -9.98 1.09 12.80
C PRO A 22 -9.78 -0.17 13.66
N PHE A 23 -9.31 -1.25 13.03
CA PHE A 23 -8.92 -2.45 13.77
C PHE A 23 -7.71 -2.19 14.67
N PRO A 24 -7.52 -2.97 15.76
CA PRO A 24 -6.41 -2.76 16.68
C PRO A 24 -5.04 -2.76 15.98
N TRP A 25 -4.77 -3.66 15.05
CA TRP A 25 -3.51 -3.65 14.28
C TRP A 25 -3.34 -2.38 13.42
N GLN A 26 -4.43 -1.79 12.91
CA GLN A 26 -4.39 -0.55 12.13
C GLN A 26 -3.98 0.61 13.03
N GLN A 27 -4.51 0.63 14.26
CA GLN A 27 -4.14 1.59 15.30
C GLN A 27 -2.65 1.46 15.67
N ARG A 28 -2.17 0.24 15.93
CA ARG A 28 -0.74 0.00 16.21
C ARG A 28 0.15 0.40 15.03
N LEU A 29 -0.30 0.19 13.80
CA LEU A 29 0.45 0.56 12.61
C LEU A 29 0.56 2.08 12.45
N ILE A 30 -0.52 2.85 12.62
CA ILE A 30 -0.43 4.32 12.58
C ILE A 30 0.41 4.86 13.74
N GLU A 31 0.28 4.29 14.94
CA GLU A 31 1.09 4.67 16.10
C GLU A 31 2.58 4.53 15.82
N ARG A 32 2.94 3.46 15.12
CA ARG A 32 4.30 3.16 14.67
C ARG A 32 4.78 4.14 13.60
N VAL A 33 4.07 4.27 12.47
CA VAL A 33 4.59 4.97 11.28
C VAL A 33 4.43 6.49 11.30
N ALA A 34 3.52 7.00 12.15
CA ALA A 34 3.46 8.44 12.43
C ALA A 34 4.54 8.87 13.43
N ASN A 35 5.13 7.93 14.18
CA ASN A 35 6.23 8.20 15.10
C ASN A 35 7.57 8.35 14.36
N GLU A 36 8.44 9.19 14.90
CA GLU A 36 9.62 9.72 14.19
C GLU A 36 10.74 8.68 14.01
N GLN A 37 10.79 7.68 14.89
CA GLN A 37 11.92 6.75 14.95
C GLN A 37 11.61 5.36 14.39
N ILE A 38 10.36 5.05 14.04
CA ILE A 38 9.98 3.68 13.68
C ILE A 38 9.48 3.64 12.23
N PRO A 39 10.23 3.00 11.31
CA PRO A 39 9.82 2.88 9.92
C PRO A 39 8.62 1.94 9.78
N TRP A 40 8.04 1.91 8.59
CA TRP A 40 7.10 0.86 8.20
C TRP A 40 7.71 -0.53 8.45
N PRO A 41 6.91 -1.52 8.91
CA PRO A 41 7.37 -2.89 9.06
C PRO A 41 7.73 -3.50 7.71
N GLU A 42 8.63 -4.48 7.69
CA GLU A 42 8.95 -5.19 6.44
C GLU A 42 7.77 -6.05 5.96
N CYS A 43 6.95 -6.56 6.88
CA CYS A 43 5.76 -7.33 6.55
C CYS A 43 4.59 -7.07 7.51
N LEU A 44 3.38 -7.00 6.96
CA LEU A 44 2.13 -7.10 7.69
C LEU A 44 1.60 -8.53 7.57
N ALA A 45 1.80 -9.30 8.64
CA ALA A 45 1.43 -10.71 8.75
C ALA A 45 -0.03 -10.87 9.18
N LEU A 46 -0.94 -10.58 8.25
CA LEU A 46 -2.39 -10.55 8.49
C LEU A 46 -3.13 -11.30 7.38
N PRO A 47 -4.19 -12.07 7.70
CA PRO A 47 -4.93 -12.83 6.71
C PRO A 47 -5.66 -11.92 5.72
N THR A 48 -6.08 -12.49 4.60
CA THR A 48 -7.07 -11.86 3.72
C THR A 48 -8.33 -11.54 4.54
N SER A 49 -9.01 -10.43 4.21
CA SER A 49 -10.17 -9.86 4.95
C SER A 49 -9.88 -9.12 6.27
N ALA A 50 -8.62 -9.02 6.69
CA ALA A 50 -8.21 -8.22 7.85
C ALA A 50 -8.23 -6.70 7.61
N GLY A 51 -8.68 -6.23 6.44
CA GLY A 51 -8.72 -4.80 6.11
C GLY A 51 -7.37 -4.20 5.72
N LYS A 52 -6.47 -4.98 5.09
CA LYS A 52 -5.11 -4.53 4.73
C LYS A 52 -5.08 -3.32 3.79
N THR A 53 -6.14 -3.09 3.01
CA THR A 53 -6.30 -1.89 2.15
C THR A 53 -6.21 -0.59 2.95
N ALA A 54 -6.54 -0.61 4.25
CA ALA A 54 -6.41 0.53 5.15
C ALA A 54 -4.96 1.06 5.29
N CYS A 55 -3.96 0.33 4.82
CA CYS A 55 -2.59 0.83 4.73
C CYS A 55 -2.49 2.10 3.87
N ILE A 56 -3.38 2.26 2.86
CA ILE A 56 -3.48 3.50 2.09
C ILE A 56 -3.88 4.66 3.02
N ASP A 57 -4.95 4.48 3.78
CA ASP A 57 -5.48 5.50 4.69
C ASP A 57 -4.46 5.88 5.77
N ILE A 58 -3.77 4.87 6.33
CA ILE A 58 -2.70 5.06 7.32
C ILE A 58 -1.54 5.84 6.73
N ALA A 59 -1.10 5.51 5.51
CA ALA A 59 0.01 6.19 4.85
C ALA A 59 -0.33 7.64 4.52
N VAL A 60 -1.53 7.91 4.01
CA VAL A 60 -2.01 9.27 3.72
C VAL A 60 -2.12 10.09 5.00
N PHE A 61 -2.69 9.52 6.07
CA PHE A 61 -2.81 10.23 7.34
C PHE A 61 -1.45 10.47 8.01
N ALA A 62 -0.54 9.50 7.96
CA ALA A 62 0.83 9.67 8.45
C ALA A 62 1.56 10.78 7.68
N LEU A 63 1.38 10.87 6.36
CA LEU A 63 1.92 11.96 5.55
C LEU A 63 1.37 13.33 6.00
N ALA A 64 0.06 13.41 6.24
CA ALA A 64 -0.58 14.64 6.70
C ALA A 64 -0.12 15.06 8.11
N CYS A 65 0.05 14.12 9.04
CA CYS A 65 0.64 14.37 10.37
C CYS A 65 2.07 14.94 10.29
N GLN A 66 2.80 14.67 9.21
CA GLN A 66 4.16 15.14 8.99
C GLN A 66 4.25 16.30 7.98
N ALA A 67 3.14 16.92 7.62
CA ALA A 67 3.08 17.93 6.58
C ALA A 67 3.89 19.18 6.92
N GLU A 68 3.80 19.65 8.17
CA GLU A 68 4.49 20.84 8.68
C GLU A 68 6.00 20.60 8.90
N ARG A 69 6.46 19.34 8.84
CA ARG A 69 7.88 19.03 9.02
C ARG A 69 8.71 19.48 7.81
N PRO A 70 9.97 19.88 8.03
CA PRO A 70 10.92 20.08 6.95
C PRO A 70 11.01 18.84 6.05
N PRO A 71 11.13 18.99 4.71
CA PRO A 71 11.17 17.85 3.81
C PRO A 71 12.24 16.79 4.13
N LYS A 72 13.36 17.19 4.75
CA LYS A 72 14.45 16.29 5.14
C LYS A 72 14.15 15.45 6.40
N GLU A 73 13.18 15.87 7.20
CA GLU A 73 12.78 15.21 8.45
C GLU A 73 11.49 14.40 8.29
N ARG A 74 10.86 14.48 7.12
CA ARG A 74 9.67 13.71 6.80
C ARG A 74 10.04 12.27 6.45
N THR A 75 9.49 11.33 7.21
CA THR A 75 9.67 9.89 7.00
C THR A 75 8.53 9.28 6.21
N ALA A 76 7.35 9.92 6.21
CA ALA A 76 6.18 9.52 5.44
C ALA A 76 6.32 9.90 3.96
N PRO A 77 6.28 8.92 3.04
CA PRO A 77 6.43 9.19 1.61
C PRO A 77 5.25 9.91 0.98
N ARG A 78 5.50 10.70 -0.07
CA ARG A 78 4.45 11.32 -0.89
C ARG A 78 3.75 10.37 -1.86
N ARG A 79 4.44 9.32 -2.30
CA ARG A 79 3.94 8.39 -3.31
C ARG A 79 3.69 7.03 -2.68
N ILE A 80 2.43 6.64 -2.66
CA ILE A 80 1.98 5.40 -2.01
C ILE A 80 1.56 4.44 -3.12
N PHE A 81 2.41 3.46 -3.42
CA PHE A 81 2.13 2.41 -4.38
C PHE A 81 1.47 1.23 -3.67
N LEU A 82 0.23 0.90 -4.04
CA LEU A 82 -0.36 -0.40 -3.73
C LEU A 82 -0.19 -1.31 -4.94
N VAL A 83 0.73 -2.26 -4.81
CA VAL A 83 1.17 -3.14 -5.89
C VAL A 83 0.56 -4.51 -5.71
N VAL A 84 -0.11 -5.00 -6.74
CA VAL A 84 -0.73 -6.33 -6.73
C VAL A 84 -0.32 -7.12 -7.96
N ASP A 85 -0.12 -8.43 -7.82
CA ASP A 85 0.22 -9.30 -8.95
C ASP A 85 -0.96 -9.49 -9.93
N ARG A 86 -2.20 -9.40 -9.43
CA ARG A 86 -3.43 -9.64 -10.20
C ARG A 86 -4.12 -8.34 -10.63
N ARG A 87 -4.40 -8.23 -11.94
CA ARG A 87 -5.05 -7.05 -12.55
C ARG A 87 -6.42 -6.69 -11.94
N VAL A 88 -7.26 -7.69 -11.62
CA VAL A 88 -8.61 -7.45 -11.07
C VAL A 88 -8.58 -6.77 -9.70
N ILE A 89 -7.51 -6.98 -8.92
CA ILE A 89 -7.41 -6.42 -7.57
C ILE A 89 -6.96 -4.94 -7.62
N VAL A 90 -6.30 -4.54 -8.71
CA VAL A 90 -5.91 -3.13 -8.94
C VAL A 90 -7.14 -2.22 -8.97
N ASP A 91 -8.24 -2.66 -9.60
CA ASP A 91 -9.47 -1.88 -9.71
C ASP A 91 -10.07 -1.55 -8.32
N GLN A 92 -10.05 -2.52 -7.39
CA GLN A 92 -10.56 -2.30 -6.03
C GLN A 92 -9.69 -1.34 -5.22
N ALA A 93 -8.37 -1.49 -5.31
CA ALA A 93 -7.40 -0.60 -4.69
C ALA A 93 -7.55 0.83 -5.20
N TYR A 94 -7.65 0.99 -6.52
CA TYR A 94 -7.85 2.28 -7.17
C TYR A 94 -9.17 2.92 -6.75
N ARG A 95 -10.27 2.16 -6.72
CA ARG A 95 -11.57 2.67 -6.30
C ARG A 95 -11.58 3.16 -4.85
N HIS A 96 -10.86 2.46 -3.96
CA HIS A 96 -10.69 2.93 -2.57
C HIS A 96 -9.95 4.27 -2.53
N ALA A 97 -8.86 4.40 -3.31
CA ALA A 97 -8.09 5.63 -3.41
C ALA A 97 -8.91 6.80 -3.99
N GLU A 98 -9.73 6.56 -5.02
CA GLU A 98 -10.65 7.56 -5.58
C GLU A 98 -11.60 8.11 -4.51
N ILE A 99 -12.28 7.22 -3.77
CA ILE A 99 -13.21 7.61 -2.71
C ILE A 99 -12.51 8.47 -1.65
N LEU A 100 -11.28 8.10 -1.28
CA LEU A 100 -10.49 8.88 -0.33
C LEU A 100 -10.15 10.27 -0.89
N CYS A 101 -9.73 10.37 -2.15
CA CYS A 101 -9.44 11.64 -2.81
C CYS A 101 -10.67 12.54 -2.86
N GLU A 102 -11.82 12.01 -3.29
CA GLU A 102 -13.11 12.73 -3.35
C GLU A 102 -13.51 13.27 -1.98
N LYS A 103 -13.40 12.45 -0.93
CA LYS A 103 -13.76 12.84 0.44
C LYS A 103 -12.84 13.92 1.00
N LEU A 104 -11.54 13.83 0.75
CA LEU A 104 -10.58 14.86 1.17
C LEU A 104 -10.83 16.18 0.44
N ASP A 105 -11.08 16.13 -0.87
CA ASP A 105 -11.29 17.35 -1.64
C ASP A 105 -12.61 18.06 -1.29
N ALA A 106 -13.69 17.29 -1.08
CA ALA A 106 -14.99 17.82 -0.72
C ALA A 106 -15.10 18.31 0.74
N ALA A 107 -14.14 17.97 1.61
CA ALA A 107 -14.21 18.29 3.03
C ALA A 107 -14.01 19.80 3.30
N LYS A 108 -14.99 20.40 3.96
CA LYS A 108 -15.00 21.83 4.34
C LYS A 108 -14.68 22.09 5.82
N ASN A 109 -14.79 21.06 6.66
CA ASN A 109 -14.50 21.13 8.09
C ASN A 109 -14.12 19.73 8.63
N GLY A 110 -13.77 19.68 9.92
CA GLY A 110 -13.41 18.43 10.60
C GLY A 110 -12.06 17.86 10.19
N ILE A 111 -11.81 16.61 10.58
CA ILE A 111 -10.52 15.93 10.40
C ILE A 111 -10.13 15.74 8.92
N LEU A 112 -11.08 15.48 8.03
CA LEU A 112 -10.81 15.34 6.60
C LEU A 112 -10.35 16.65 5.98
N HIS A 113 -10.96 17.77 6.37
CA HIS A 113 -10.55 19.09 5.90
C HIS A 113 -9.15 19.45 6.42
N ALA A 114 -8.88 19.21 7.70
CA ALA A 114 -7.53 19.42 8.26
C ALA A 114 -6.47 18.56 7.54
N THR A 115 -6.80 17.29 7.27
CA THR A 115 -5.94 16.37 6.50
C THR A 115 -5.71 16.90 5.08
N ALA A 116 -6.77 17.37 4.41
CA ALA A 116 -6.69 17.93 3.07
C ALA A 116 -5.80 19.19 3.03
N GLU A 117 -5.97 20.12 3.97
CA GLU A 117 -5.15 21.33 4.06
C GLU A 117 -3.67 21.00 4.30
N ALA A 118 -3.38 20.04 5.18
CA ALA A 118 -2.01 19.58 5.42
C ALA A 118 -1.38 19.00 4.14
N LEU A 119 -2.13 18.19 3.39
CA LEU A 119 -1.65 17.61 2.13
C LEU A 119 -1.50 18.65 1.01
N ARG A 120 -2.40 19.65 0.93
CA ARG A 120 -2.29 20.80 0.02
C ARG A 120 -1.05 21.62 0.33
N GLY A 121 -0.75 21.84 1.62
CA GLY A 121 0.43 22.61 2.05
C GLY A 121 1.76 21.99 1.62
N ILE A 122 1.80 20.69 1.38
CA ILE A 122 3.00 20.00 0.90
C ILE A 122 2.97 19.74 -0.61
N SER A 123 1.79 19.72 -1.23
CA SER A 123 1.61 19.47 -2.66
C SER A 123 1.77 20.76 -3.47
N SER A 124 2.02 20.65 -4.76
CA SER A 124 2.15 21.83 -5.64
C SER A 124 0.85 22.22 -6.33
N SER A 125 -0.23 21.45 -6.15
CA SER A 125 -1.57 21.77 -6.65
C SER A 125 -2.53 22.06 -5.50
N LYS A 126 -3.71 22.60 -5.82
CA LYS A 126 -4.81 22.77 -4.84
C LYS A 126 -5.52 21.46 -4.51
N VAL A 127 -5.18 20.36 -5.18
CA VAL A 127 -5.75 19.04 -4.94
C VAL A 127 -4.98 18.37 -3.80
N PRO A 128 -5.65 17.95 -2.71
CA PRO A 128 -4.96 17.39 -1.55
C PRO A 128 -4.27 16.06 -1.86
N LEU A 129 -4.94 15.18 -2.59
CA LEU A 129 -4.45 13.85 -2.93
C LEU A 129 -4.93 13.49 -4.34
N THR A 130 -4.04 12.88 -5.12
CA THR A 130 -4.38 12.34 -6.44
C THR A 130 -4.30 10.81 -6.40
N CYS A 131 -5.10 10.15 -7.23
CA CYS A 131 -5.05 8.70 -7.37
C CYS A 131 -4.85 8.34 -8.83
N HIS A 132 -4.04 7.31 -9.08
CA HIS A 132 -3.72 6.85 -10.42
C HIS A 132 -3.71 5.33 -10.50
N GLU A 133 -4.04 4.82 -11.68
CA GLU A 133 -4.03 3.39 -11.98
C GLU A 133 -2.96 3.07 -13.02
N LEU A 134 -2.01 2.20 -12.66
CA LEU A 134 -0.94 1.75 -13.56
C LEU A 134 -1.08 0.24 -13.81
N ARG A 135 -1.80 -0.13 -14.87
CA ARG A 135 -1.84 -1.52 -15.36
C ARG A 135 -1.84 -1.61 -16.88
N GLY A 136 -1.34 -2.74 -17.38
CA GLY A 136 -1.38 -3.04 -18.81
C GLY A 136 -2.83 -3.14 -19.31
N GLY A 137 -3.12 -2.48 -20.43
CA GLY A 137 -4.43 -2.51 -21.09
C GLY A 137 -5.35 -1.31 -20.80
N ILE A 138 -4.91 -0.32 -20.00
CA ILE A 138 -5.62 0.95 -19.80
C ILE A 138 -4.91 2.08 -20.56
N TYR A 139 -5.67 3.13 -20.93
CA TYR A 139 -5.11 4.35 -21.49
C TYR A 139 -4.06 4.94 -20.55
N ARG A 140 -2.92 5.36 -21.10
CA ARG A 140 -1.75 5.74 -20.31
C ARG A 140 -2.04 7.02 -19.54
N ASP A 141 -2.11 6.92 -18.22
CA ASP A 141 -2.12 8.09 -17.36
C ASP A 141 -0.70 8.39 -16.87
N ASP A 142 0.00 9.26 -17.59
CA ASP A 142 1.31 9.78 -17.19
C ASP A 142 1.19 10.94 -16.19
N ALA A 143 -0.03 11.36 -15.82
CA ALA A 143 -0.25 12.55 -15.00
C ALA A 143 0.40 12.46 -13.62
N TRP A 144 0.49 11.25 -13.05
CA TRP A 144 1.15 11.01 -11.76
C TRP A 144 2.63 11.43 -11.76
N ALA A 145 3.28 11.42 -12.92
CA ALA A 145 4.70 11.76 -13.06
C ALA A 145 4.95 13.23 -13.42
N LEU A 146 3.92 13.98 -13.82
CA LEU A 146 4.05 15.38 -14.22
C LEU A 146 4.44 16.29 -13.05
N THR A 147 4.07 15.90 -11.83
CA THR A 147 4.20 16.76 -10.66
C THR A 147 4.84 16.01 -9.48
N PRO A 148 6.18 16.01 -9.35
CA PRO A 148 6.91 15.22 -8.36
C PRO A 148 6.57 15.51 -6.88
N ALA A 149 6.06 16.72 -6.62
CA ALA A 149 5.69 17.19 -5.28
C ALA A 149 4.25 16.82 -4.88
N GLN A 150 3.40 16.41 -5.82
CA GLN A 150 2.01 16.05 -5.55
C GLN A 150 1.96 14.77 -4.70
N ALA A 151 1.20 14.79 -3.60
CA ALA A 151 0.88 13.57 -2.88
C ALA A 151 -0.07 12.70 -3.74
N CYS A 152 0.25 11.42 -3.86
CA CYS A 152 -0.53 10.52 -4.69
C CYS A 152 -0.55 9.07 -4.20
N VAL A 153 -1.67 8.39 -4.46
CA VAL A 153 -1.83 6.94 -4.32
C VAL A 153 -1.86 6.32 -5.71
N ILE A 154 -1.02 5.31 -5.92
CA ILE A 154 -0.91 4.62 -7.20
C ILE A 154 -1.29 3.15 -7.00
N ALA A 155 -2.41 2.72 -7.56
CA ALA A 155 -2.74 1.31 -7.67
C ALA A 155 -2.03 0.75 -8.90
N SER A 156 -1.19 -0.27 -8.75
CA SER A 156 -0.32 -0.73 -9.84
C SER A 156 -0.12 -2.23 -9.86
N THR A 157 0.31 -2.75 -11.01
CA THR A 157 0.83 -4.12 -11.10
C THR A 157 2.32 -4.19 -10.77
N VAL A 158 2.76 -5.40 -10.40
CA VAL A 158 4.18 -5.75 -10.21
C VAL A 158 5.04 -5.34 -11.41
N ASP A 159 4.60 -5.67 -12.63
CA ASP A 159 5.34 -5.34 -13.86
C ASP A 159 5.52 -3.83 -14.06
N GLN A 160 4.47 -3.05 -13.79
CA GLN A 160 4.48 -1.60 -13.99
C GLN A 160 5.45 -0.92 -13.02
N VAL A 161 5.46 -1.32 -11.74
CA VAL A 161 6.41 -0.77 -10.76
C VAL A 161 7.82 -1.32 -10.99
N GLY A 162 7.97 -2.62 -11.22
CA GLY A 162 9.25 -3.28 -11.43
C GLY A 162 10.00 -2.76 -12.66
N SER A 163 9.33 -2.63 -13.80
CA SER A 163 9.97 -2.08 -15.00
C SER A 163 10.45 -0.64 -14.81
N ARG A 164 9.71 0.19 -14.06
CA ARG A 164 10.11 1.58 -13.75
C ARG A 164 11.33 1.62 -12.83
N LEU A 165 11.36 0.80 -11.79
CA LEU A 165 12.54 0.67 -10.91
C LEU A 165 13.79 0.19 -11.67
N LEU A 166 13.61 -0.58 -12.75
CA LEU A 166 14.68 -1.13 -13.58
C LEU A 166 15.01 -0.27 -14.82
N PHE A 167 14.51 0.97 -14.90
CA PHE A 167 14.76 1.88 -16.03
C PHE A 167 14.28 1.33 -17.39
N ARG A 168 13.26 0.47 -17.40
CA ARG A 168 12.65 -0.10 -18.62
C ARG A 168 11.18 0.28 -18.83
N SER A 169 10.58 0.98 -17.87
CA SER A 169 9.24 1.61 -17.86
C SER A 169 8.26 1.11 -18.93
N TYR A 170 7.53 0.03 -18.62
CA TYR A 170 6.55 -0.56 -19.55
C TYR A 170 5.55 0.48 -20.07
N GLY A 171 5.43 0.58 -21.39
CA GLY A 171 4.44 1.43 -22.05
C GLY A 171 4.80 2.92 -22.08
N CYS A 172 6.03 3.28 -21.71
CA CYS A 172 6.51 4.67 -21.75
C CYS A 172 7.71 4.81 -22.70
N SER A 173 8.09 6.05 -23.00
CA SER A 173 9.32 6.35 -23.76
C SER A 173 10.57 6.05 -22.93
N ASP A 174 11.63 5.53 -23.56
CA ASP A 174 12.93 5.30 -22.93
C ASP A 174 13.52 6.58 -22.33
N HIS A 175 13.23 7.75 -22.92
CA HIS A 175 13.68 9.04 -22.40
C HIS A 175 13.07 9.40 -21.04
N MET A 176 11.88 8.87 -20.73
CA MET A 176 11.20 9.08 -19.45
C MET A 176 11.57 8.03 -18.40
N ALA A 177 12.25 6.94 -18.79
CA ALA A 177 12.55 5.85 -17.88
C ALA A 177 13.36 6.28 -16.64
N PRO A 178 14.36 7.18 -16.73
CA PRO A 178 15.04 7.70 -15.55
C PRO A 178 14.14 8.52 -14.63
N ILE A 179 13.18 9.25 -15.18
CA ILE A 179 12.22 10.07 -14.40
C ILE A 179 11.30 9.14 -13.61
N TYR A 180 10.72 8.14 -14.25
CA TYR A 180 9.88 7.16 -13.54
C TYR A 180 10.67 6.37 -12.50
N ALA A 181 11.89 5.92 -12.82
CA ALA A 181 12.75 5.26 -11.85
C ALA A 181 13.01 6.16 -10.63
N GLY A 182 13.27 7.45 -10.87
CA GLY A 182 13.42 8.47 -9.83
C GLY A 182 12.18 8.59 -8.95
N LEU A 183 10.99 8.69 -9.54
CA LEU A 183 9.73 8.88 -8.80
C LEU A 183 9.24 7.61 -8.07
N THR A 184 9.45 6.44 -8.66
CA THR A 184 9.08 5.14 -8.06
C THR A 184 10.09 4.72 -6.98
N GLY A 185 11.36 5.08 -7.14
CA GLY A 185 12.44 4.67 -6.24
C GLY A 185 12.74 5.62 -5.08
N ASN A 186 12.21 6.85 -5.06
CA ASN A 186 12.54 7.86 -4.05
C ASN A 186 11.27 8.46 -3.48
N ASP A 187 11.21 8.76 -2.18
CA ASP A 187 10.01 9.33 -1.54
C ASP A 187 8.75 8.49 -1.84
N ALA A 188 8.92 7.17 -1.71
CA ALA A 188 7.92 6.17 -2.08
C ALA A 188 7.70 5.11 -0.96
N LEU A 189 6.44 4.74 -0.78
CA LEU A 189 6.01 3.55 -0.04
C LEU A 189 5.48 2.53 -1.03
N ILE A 190 6.02 1.32 -1.02
CA ILE A 190 5.56 0.19 -1.83
C ILE A 190 4.89 -0.82 -0.91
N LEU A 191 3.57 -0.88 -0.95
CA LEU A 191 2.75 -1.91 -0.33
C LEU A 191 2.56 -3.04 -1.34
N LEU A 192 3.24 -4.16 -1.15
CA LEU A 192 3.15 -5.32 -2.04
C LEU A 192 2.13 -6.32 -1.52
N ASP A 193 0.94 -6.36 -2.13
CA ASP A 193 -0.09 -7.35 -1.80
C ASP A 193 0.15 -8.68 -2.51
N GLU A 194 -0.25 -9.75 -1.84
CA GLU A 194 -0.01 -11.13 -2.27
C GLU A 194 1.48 -11.38 -2.61
N ALA A 195 2.39 -10.89 -1.76
CA ALA A 195 3.83 -10.93 -2.00
C ALA A 195 4.38 -12.35 -2.27
N HIS A 196 3.69 -13.40 -1.81
CA HIS A 196 4.02 -14.79 -2.10
C HIS A 196 3.94 -15.14 -3.60
N CYS A 197 3.10 -14.45 -4.37
CA CYS A 197 3.01 -14.60 -5.82
C CYS A 197 4.11 -13.82 -6.57
N ALA A 198 4.76 -12.85 -5.92
CA ALA A 198 5.66 -11.90 -6.56
C ALA A 198 7.08 -11.90 -5.95
N GLN A 199 7.60 -13.07 -5.58
CA GLN A 199 8.91 -13.22 -4.93
C GLN A 199 10.09 -12.60 -5.72
N PRO A 200 10.21 -12.76 -7.06
CA PRO A 200 11.28 -12.12 -7.83
C PRO A 200 11.25 -10.59 -7.76
N PHE A 201 10.05 -10.01 -7.73
CA PHE A 201 9.88 -8.57 -7.57
C PHE A 201 10.27 -8.10 -6.17
N LEU A 202 9.89 -8.84 -5.13
CA LEU A 202 10.30 -8.55 -3.76
C LEU A 202 11.83 -8.58 -3.61
N GLN A 203 12.50 -9.58 -4.21
CA GLN A 203 13.96 -9.65 -4.25
C GLN A 203 14.58 -8.45 -4.97
N THR A 204 13.99 -8.05 -6.11
CA THR A 204 14.42 -6.88 -6.88
C THR A 204 14.33 -5.60 -6.04
N ILE A 205 13.19 -5.35 -5.39
CA ILE A 205 13.02 -4.17 -4.55
C ILE A 205 13.98 -4.19 -3.33
N LYS A 206 14.20 -5.36 -2.72
CA LYS A 206 15.18 -5.51 -1.64
C LYS A 206 16.59 -5.16 -2.11
N ALA A 207 16.98 -5.57 -3.33
CA ALA A 207 18.25 -5.18 -3.93
C ALA A 207 18.32 -3.67 -4.18
N VAL A 208 17.25 -3.05 -4.69
CA VAL A 208 17.17 -1.58 -4.83
C VAL A 208 17.37 -0.89 -3.48
N ARG A 209 16.71 -1.36 -2.40
CA ARG A 209 16.89 -0.82 -1.04
C ARG A 209 18.34 -0.94 -0.56
N LEU A 210 19.00 -2.08 -0.84
CA LEU A 210 20.42 -2.29 -0.52
C LEU A 210 21.31 -1.29 -1.28
N PHE A 211 21.12 -1.15 -2.59
CA PHE A 211 21.93 -0.27 -3.44
C PHE A 211 21.79 1.21 -3.09
N ARG A 212 20.65 1.62 -2.52
CA ARG A 212 20.42 2.99 -2.03
C ARG A 212 21.11 3.30 -0.70
N GLY A 213 21.42 2.27 0.08
CA GLY A 213 21.89 2.41 1.46
C GLY A 213 23.40 2.51 1.60
N GLU A 214 23.85 2.77 2.83
CA GLU A 214 25.25 2.94 3.24
C GLU A 214 26.16 1.74 2.93
N LYS A 215 25.56 0.55 2.78
CA LYS A 215 26.31 -0.68 2.46
C LYS A 215 26.82 -0.71 1.02
N TRP A 216 26.31 0.14 0.13
CA TRP A 216 26.62 0.08 -1.29
C TRP A 216 26.87 1.46 -1.92
N ALA A 217 26.00 2.44 -1.67
CA ALA A 217 26.13 3.75 -2.29
C ALA A 217 27.24 4.59 -1.62
N GLU A 218 28.14 5.15 -2.42
CA GLU A 218 29.12 6.15 -1.97
C GLU A 218 28.43 7.36 -1.30
N GLN A 219 27.30 7.78 -1.87
CA GLN A 219 26.41 8.79 -1.31
C GLN A 219 25.02 8.18 -1.11
N PRO A 220 24.69 7.74 0.12
CA PRO A 220 23.41 7.12 0.42
C PRO A 220 22.24 8.05 0.14
N ILE A 221 21.19 7.50 -0.48
CA ILE A 221 20.00 8.27 -0.81
C ILE A 221 19.08 8.32 0.40
N LYS A 222 18.95 9.50 1.00
CA LYS A 222 18.18 9.73 2.24
C LYS A 222 16.67 9.88 2.03
N ALA A 223 16.20 9.96 0.79
CA ALA A 223 14.77 10.06 0.51
C ALA A 223 14.04 8.78 0.95
N ALA A 224 12.88 8.94 1.59
CA ALA A 224 12.10 7.84 2.14
C ALA A 224 11.82 6.76 1.09
N PHE A 225 12.12 5.51 1.41
CA PHE A 225 11.86 4.37 0.53
C PHE A 225 11.50 3.16 1.38
N HIS A 226 10.19 2.91 1.50
CA HIS A 226 9.64 1.86 2.37
C HIS A 226 9.00 0.77 1.52
N VAL A 227 9.16 -0.48 1.95
CA VAL A 227 8.69 -1.65 1.23
C VAL A 227 8.07 -2.58 2.25
N VAL A 228 6.79 -2.86 2.06
CA VAL A 228 5.98 -3.62 3.01
C VAL A 228 5.29 -4.73 2.26
N SER A 229 5.61 -5.98 2.58
CA SER A 229 4.83 -7.11 2.07
C SER A 229 3.56 -7.29 2.89
N LEU A 230 2.42 -7.40 2.21
CA LEU A 230 1.15 -7.77 2.80
C LEU A 230 0.98 -9.28 2.57
N SER A 231 1.17 -10.08 3.61
CA SER A 231 1.12 -11.55 3.49
C SER A 231 0.48 -12.17 4.71
N ALA A 232 -0.24 -13.28 4.54
CA ALA A 232 -0.67 -14.09 5.68
C ALA A 232 0.49 -14.94 6.25
N THR A 233 1.51 -15.21 5.44
CA THR A 233 2.64 -16.09 5.75
C THR A 233 3.95 -15.33 5.50
N PRO A 234 4.49 -14.63 6.50
CA PRO A 234 5.79 -13.98 6.37
C PRO A 234 6.91 -15.04 6.26
N PRO A 235 7.97 -14.79 5.47
CA PRO A 235 9.18 -15.58 5.52
C PRO A 235 9.77 -15.65 6.94
N PRO A 236 10.22 -16.82 7.43
CA PRO A 236 10.74 -16.98 8.79
C PRO A 236 11.94 -16.08 9.14
N GLU A 237 12.72 -15.67 8.14
CA GLU A 237 13.90 -14.84 8.30
C GLU A 237 13.61 -13.34 8.50
N LEU A 238 12.36 -12.90 8.28
CA LEU A 238 11.97 -11.51 8.52
C LEU A 238 11.88 -11.22 10.02
N LYS A 239 12.62 -10.19 10.45
CA LYS A 239 12.66 -9.79 11.86
C LYS A 239 11.61 -8.72 12.20
N ASP A 240 11.31 -7.84 11.26
CA ASP A 240 10.41 -6.72 11.48
C ASP A 240 9.04 -6.97 10.85
N VAL A 241 8.22 -7.72 11.59
CA VAL A 241 6.89 -8.16 11.15
C VAL A 241 5.84 -7.70 12.14
N LEU A 242 4.78 -7.06 11.64
CA LEU A 242 3.60 -6.75 12.43
C LEU A 242 2.60 -7.89 12.30
N HIS A 243 2.36 -8.60 13.39
CA HIS A 243 1.40 -9.70 13.49
C HIS A 243 0.07 -9.23 14.09
N ALA A 244 -0.99 -10.00 13.84
CA ALA A 244 -2.19 -9.94 14.68
C ALA A 244 -1.84 -10.36 16.11
N GLU A 245 -2.30 -9.59 17.08
CA GLU A 245 -2.09 -9.82 18.51
C GLU A 245 -3.29 -10.54 19.13
N LYS A 246 -3.03 -11.56 19.94
CA LYS A 246 -4.09 -12.38 20.57
C LYS A 246 -4.93 -11.57 21.54
N GLU A 247 -4.31 -10.63 22.23
CA GLU A 247 -4.90 -9.84 23.30
C GLU A 247 -5.87 -8.79 22.74
N THR A 248 -5.63 -8.30 21.52
CA THR A 248 -6.37 -7.18 20.93
C THR A 248 -7.12 -7.55 19.64
N ASP A 249 -6.44 -8.10 18.63
CA ASP A 249 -7.06 -8.36 17.33
C ASP A 249 -8.00 -9.57 17.35
N PHE A 250 -7.72 -10.60 18.16
CA PHE A 250 -8.56 -11.79 18.26
C PHE A 250 -9.80 -11.58 19.14
N THR A 251 -9.77 -10.57 20.01
CA THR A 251 -10.90 -10.20 20.88
C THR A 251 -11.80 -9.13 20.24
N ASP A 252 -11.35 -8.49 19.15
CA ASP A 252 -12.15 -7.53 18.39
C ASP A 252 -13.42 -8.19 17.83
N PRO A 253 -14.60 -7.55 17.98
CA PRO A 253 -15.89 -8.17 17.63
C PRO A 253 -16.07 -8.43 16.14
N VAL A 254 -15.29 -7.79 15.26
CA VAL A 254 -15.40 -7.94 13.80
C VAL A 254 -14.20 -8.69 13.23
N LEU A 255 -12.99 -8.34 13.65
CA LEU A 255 -11.75 -8.95 13.20
C LEU A 255 -11.53 -10.33 13.83
N GLY A 256 -11.80 -10.51 15.12
CA GLY A 256 -11.63 -11.77 15.84
C GLY A 256 -12.33 -12.96 15.17
N PRO A 257 -13.63 -12.84 14.80
CA PRO A 257 -14.32 -13.87 14.02
C PRO A 257 -13.68 -14.16 12.66
N ARG A 258 -13.09 -13.15 11.98
CA ARG A 258 -12.39 -13.34 10.69
C ARG A 258 -11.06 -14.07 10.85
N LEU A 259 -10.34 -13.80 11.95
CA LEU A 259 -9.07 -14.44 12.26
C LEU A 259 -9.23 -15.91 12.67
N THR A 260 -10.33 -16.22 13.36
CA THR A 260 -10.60 -17.56 13.91
C THR A 260 -11.54 -18.41 13.03
N ALA A 261 -12.08 -17.85 11.95
CA ALA A 261 -12.98 -18.56 11.05
C ALA A 261 -12.36 -19.86 10.52
N SER A 262 -13.04 -20.98 10.78
CA SER A 262 -12.70 -22.27 10.20
C SER A 262 -12.88 -22.21 8.68
N LYS A 263 -11.89 -22.67 7.93
CA LYS A 263 -11.91 -22.76 6.46
C LYS A 263 -11.82 -24.23 6.07
N PRO A 264 -12.88 -25.03 6.30
CA PRO A 264 -12.85 -26.45 5.96
C PRO A 264 -12.67 -26.59 4.45
N VAL A 265 -11.63 -27.32 4.07
CA VAL A 265 -11.33 -27.66 2.68
C VAL A 265 -11.37 -29.18 2.55
N GLN A 266 -12.13 -29.66 1.58
CA GLN A 266 -12.20 -31.07 1.23
C GLN A 266 -11.45 -31.27 -0.10
N LEU A 267 -10.44 -32.16 -0.09
CA LEU A 267 -9.77 -32.56 -1.32
C LEU A 267 -10.63 -33.60 -2.04
N SER A 268 -11.14 -33.25 -3.21
CA SER A 268 -11.81 -34.20 -4.12
C SER A 268 -10.88 -34.54 -5.28
N VAL A 269 -10.60 -35.84 -5.48
CA VAL A 269 -9.69 -36.31 -6.51
C VAL A 269 -10.49 -36.88 -7.68
N ALA A 270 -10.57 -36.13 -8.79
CA ALA A 270 -11.18 -36.58 -10.02
C ALA A 270 -10.21 -37.48 -10.84
N GLN A 271 -10.08 -38.76 -10.46
CA GLN A 271 -9.11 -39.68 -11.08
C GLN A 271 -9.23 -39.82 -12.61
N LYS A 272 -10.44 -39.59 -13.15
CA LYS A 272 -10.77 -39.71 -14.58
C LYS A 272 -10.57 -38.40 -15.36
N ALA A 273 -10.24 -37.30 -14.68
CA ALA A 273 -10.07 -35.99 -15.32
C ALA A 273 -8.76 -35.92 -16.11
N ARG A 274 -8.81 -36.34 -17.38
CA ARG A 274 -7.67 -36.31 -18.32
C ARG A 274 -8.11 -35.84 -19.71
N GLY A 275 -7.21 -35.16 -20.42
CA GLY A 275 -7.40 -34.75 -21.81
C GLY A 275 -8.71 -33.98 -22.04
N LYS A 276 -9.47 -34.33 -23.09
CA LYS A 276 -10.72 -33.66 -23.46
C LYS A 276 -11.85 -33.77 -22.41
N LYS A 277 -11.75 -34.66 -21.42
CA LYS A 277 -12.77 -34.87 -20.37
C LYS A 277 -12.48 -34.09 -19.08
N LEU A 278 -11.34 -33.43 -18.97
CA LEU A 278 -10.84 -32.75 -17.77
C LEU A 278 -11.91 -31.88 -17.09
N HIS A 279 -12.49 -30.92 -17.82
CA HIS A 279 -13.46 -29.97 -17.24
C HIS A 279 -14.74 -30.64 -16.76
N ARG A 280 -15.22 -31.68 -17.47
CA ARG A 280 -16.45 -32.39 -17.12
C ARG A 280 -16.28 -33.25 -15.87
N GLU A 281 -15.18 -33.99 -15.80
CA GLU A 281 -14.87 -34.87 -14.67
C GLU A 281 -14.49 -34.07 -13.41
N LEU A 282 -13.84 -32.91 -13.57
CA LEU A 282 -13.62 -31.97 -12.45
C LEU A 282 -14.95 -31.41 -11.93
N ALA A 283 -15.84 -30.96 -12.80
CA ALA A 283 -17.14 -30.42 -12.40
C ALA A 283 -18.04 -31.47 -11.72
N GLY A 284 -17.94 -32.74 -12.10
CA GLY A 284 -18.69 -33.83 -11.46
C GLY A 284 -18.08 -34.36 -10.16
N ALA A 285 -16.87 -33.92 -9.81
CA ALA A 285 -16.19 -34.28 -8.56
C ALA A 285 -16.30 -33.20 -7.48
N MET A 286 -16.84 -32.02 -7.83
CA MET A 286 -17.22 -30.94 -6.90
C MET A 286 -18.61 -31.20 -6.34
#